data_AF-A0AA88Y747-F1
#
_entry.id   AF-A0AA88Y747-F1
#
_cell.length_a   1.000
_cell.length_b   1.000
_cell.length_c   1.000
_cell.angle_alpha   90.00
_cell.angle_beta   90.00
_cell.angle_gamma   90.00
#
_symmetry.space_group_name_H-M   'P 1'
#
loop_
_entity.id
_entity.type
_entity.pdbx_description
1 polymer ?
#
loop_
_entity_poly.entity_id
_entity_poly.type
_entity_poly.pdbx_seq_one_letter_code
_entity_poly.pdbx_strand_id
1 'polypeptide(L)'
;MIEGEDGEDEGAFWQAILDSKFKNSLTLSADKMRITNECFCSFFQKAAESIIQHVRQLLDSPKVKGTKNILMVGGFSESPLLQRAIREFFPECRVIVPQEAGLCVLKGAVIFGYRPKTIVGRVAKCTYGISTTRPFKHGKHKKEKLFMVDGKEKCNDLFSKHVTLGDELKNDDIQSQSDYFPLYKNQTSICLPVISSSEPDPEYTDEYGCNKLGKLNLTFTNPDKGSEGVKCSMIFGETELRVIAEEKATGHKAEAKFDFLSA
;
A
#
# COMPACT_ATOMS: atom_id res chain seq x y z
N MET A 1 35.30 -50.56 10.28
CA MET A 1 35.43 -50.20 8.85
C MET A 1 34.04 -50.34 8.29
N ILE A 2 33.30 -49.23 8.20
CA ILE A 2 32.01 -49.19 7.52
C ILE A 2 32.37 -48.63 6.15
N GLU A 3 32.45 -49.51 5.15
CA GLU A 3 32.49 -49.13 3.75
C GLU A 3 31.08 -48.66 3.38
N GLY A 4 30.95 -47.38 3.04
CA GLY A 4 29.69 -46.75 2.63
C GLY A 4 29.40 -46.98 1.16
N GLU A 5 28.12 -47.14 0.84
CA GLU A 5 27.51 -47.36 -0.48
C GLU A 5 27.61 -46.11 -1.41
N ASP A 6 28.81 -45.56 -1.62
CA ASP A 6 28.98 -44.28 -2.33
C ASP A 6 28.98 -44.40 -3.87
N GLY A 7 28.86 -45.59 -4.44
CA GLY A 7 29.06 -45.84 -5.87
C GLY A 7 27.79 -45.85 -6.75
N GLU A 8 26.63 -46.23 -6.22
CA GLU A 8 25.38 -46.34 -7.02
C GLU A 8 24.67 -44.99 -7.18
N ASP A 9 24.74 -44.13 -6.17
CA ASP A 9 24.01 -42.86 -6.11
C ASP A 9 24.64 -41.78 -7.03
N GLU A 10 25.98 -41.77 -7.15
CA GLU A 10 26.67 -40.90 -8.12
C GLU A 10 26.27 -41.24 -9.55
N GLY A 11 26.18 -42.53 -9.90
CA GLY A 11 25.80 -42.99 -11.25
C GLY A 11 24.39 -42.56 -11.64
N ALA A 12 23.44 -42.65 -10.71
CA ALA A 12 22.06 -42.21 -10.92
C ALA A 12 21.96 -40.68 -11.11
N PHE A 13 22.68 -39.91 -10.31
CA PHE A 13 22.73 -38.46 -10.44
C PHE A 13 23.33 -38.00 -11.77
N TRP A 14 24.43 -38.62 -12.20
CA TRP A 14 25.06 -38.33 -13.49
C TRP A 14 24.17 -38.63 -14.67
N GLN A 15 23.48 -39.78 -14.63
CA GLN A 15 22.54 -40.15 -15.67
C GLN A 15 21.40 -39.11 -15.76
N ALA A 16 20.89 -38.65 -14.62
CA ALA A 16 19.90 -37.57 -14.59
C ALA A 16 20.41 -36.25 -15.19
N ILE A 17 21.69 -35.88 -15.00
CA ILE A 17 22.28 -34.71 -15.65
C ILE A 17 22.35 -34.90 -17.17
N LEU A 18 22.79 -36.06 -17.65
CA LEU A 18 22.91 -36.38 -19.08
C LEU A 18 21.57 -36.38 -19.81
N ASP A 19 20.52 -36.84 -19.12
CA ASP A 19 19.14 -36.86 -19.64
C ASP A 19 18.46 -35.49 -19.53
N SER A 20 19.04 -34.56 -18.78
CA SER A 20 18.52 -33.21 -18.62
C SER A 20 18.89 -32.28 -19.79
N LYS A 21 18.15 -31.16 -19.89
CA LYS A 21 18.51 -30.05 -20.77
C LYS A 21 19.85 -29.37 -20.42
N PHE A 22 20.46 -29.71 -19.29
CA PHE A 22 21.68 -29.10 -18.78
C PHE A 22 22.94 -29.94 -19.03
N LYS A 23 22.84 -31.07 -19.76
CA LYS A 23 23.96 -32.00 -20.01
C LYS A 23 25.25 -31.35 -20.53
N ASN A 24 25.13 -30.29 -21.34
CA ASN A 24 26.27 -29.56 -21.90
C ASN A 24 26.75 -28.39 -21.02
N SER A 25 26.03 -28.11 -19.93
CA SER A 25 26.25 -26.96 -19.05
C SER A 25 26.69 -27.34 -17.65
N LEU A 26 26.62 -28.62 -17.28
CA LEU A 26 27.00 -29.15 -15.98
C LEU A 26 28.17 -30.12 -16.12
N THR A 27 29.16 -29.97 -15.24
CA THR A 27 30.24 -30.94 -15.07
C THR A 27 30.46 -31.13 -13.57
N LEU A 28 30.55 -32.36 -13.05
CA LEU A 28 31.17 -32.57 -11.74
C LEU A 28 32.69 -32.68 -11.87
N SER A 29 33.36 -32.22 -10.83
CA SER A 29 34.79 -32.37 -10.59
C SER A 29 34.95 -32.73 -9.11
N ALA A 30 35.22 -34.01 -8.83
CA ALA A 30 35.14 -34.59 -7.49
C ALA A 30 33.79 -34.28 -6.82
N ASP A 31 33.80 -33.71 -5.63
CA ASP A 31 32.64 -33.33 -4.82
C ASP A 31 31.93 -32.04 -5.28
N LYS A 32 32.30 -31.48 -6.44
CA LYS A 32 31.83 -30.14 -6.88
C LYS A 32 31.14 -30.16 -8.22
N MET A 33 29.97 -29.53 -8.28
CA MET A 33 29.28 -29.22 -9.53
C MET A 33 29.74 -27.88 -10.08
N ARG A 34 30.10 -27.86 -11.37
CA ARG A 34 30.43 -26.66 -12.14
C ARG A 34 29.35 -26.43 -13.16
N ILE A 35 28.88 -25.19 -13.21
CA ILE A 35 27.86 -24.72 -14.15
C ILE A 35 28.52 -23.73 -15.10
N THR A 36 28.21 -23.82 -16.40
CA THR A 36 28.64 -22.80 -17.36
C THR A 36 28.02 -21.45 -17.01
N ASN A 37 28.76 -20.37 -17.27
CA ASN A 37 28.28 -19.01 -17.00
C ASN A 37 26.96 -18.72 -17.74
N GLU A 38 26.84 -19.17 -18.99
CA GLU A 38 25.61 -19.02 -19.79
C GLU A 38 24.41 -19.67 -19.12
N CYS A 39 24.55 -20.93 -18.69
CA CYS A 39 23.48 -21.64 -18.00
C CYS A 39 23.11 -20.97 -16.67
N PHE A 40 24.10 -20.55 -15.88
CA PHE A 40 23.84 -19.85 -14.62
C PHE A 40 23.09 -18.53 -14.85
N CYS A 41 23.50 -17.74 -15.85
CA CYS A 41 22.83 -16.48 -16.20
C CYS A 41 21.37 -16.72 -16.63
N SER A 42 21.09 -17.81 -17.35
CA SER A 42 19.74 -18.14 -17.83
C SER A 42 18.71 -18.30 -16.70
N PHE A 43 19.15 -18.68 -15.49
CA PHE A 43 18.28 -18.81 -14.32
C PHE A 43 17.66 -17.49 -13.90
N PHE A 44 18.33 -16.36 -14.18
CA PHE A 44 17.88 -15.02 -13.79
C PHE A 44 17.19 -14.27 -14.93
N GLN A 45 17.18 -14.82 -16.15
CA GLN A 45 16.66 -14.13 -17.33
C GLN A 45 15.20 -13.74 -17.17
N LYS A 46 14.34 -14.68 -16.77
CA LYS A 46 12.91 -14.42 -16.56
C LYS A 46 12.67 -13.32 -15.52
N ALA A 47 13.45 -13.31 -14.43
CA ALA A 47 13.35 -12.29 -13.40
C ALA A 47 13.78 -10.91 -13.93
N ALA A 48 14.91 -10.84 -14.65
CA ALA A 48 15.39 -9.61 -15.25
C ALA A 48 14.40 -9.03 -16.28
N GLU A 49 13.88 -9.87 -17.18
CA GLU A 49 12.87 -9.48 -18.17
C GLU A 49 11.59 -8.96 -17.53
N SER A 50 11.12 -9.62 -16.46
CA SER A 50 9.93 -9.18 -15.72
C SER A 50 10.14 -7.81 -15.06
N ILE A 51 11.32 -7.58 -14.48
CA ILE A 51 11.68 -6.28 -13.89
C ILE A 51 11.76 -5.21 -14.97
N ILE A 52 12.41 -5.50 -16.10
CA ILE A 52 12.51 -4.59 -17.25
C ILE A 52 11.12 -4.19 -17.74
N GLN A 53 10.24 -5.17 -17.97
CA GLN A 53 8.88 -4.90 -18.42
C GLN A 53 8.12 -4.01 -17.43
N HIS A 54 8.27 -4.27 -16.13
CA HIS A 54 7.64 -3.47 -15.10
C HIS A 54 8.17 -2.03 -15.07
N VAL A 55 9.49 -1.84 -15.12
CA VAL A 55 10.11 -0.50 -15.15
C VAL A 55 9.64 0.27 -16.39
N ARG A 56 9.55 -0.37 -17.55
CA ARG A 56 9.03 0.24 -18.78
C ARG A 56 7.59 0.73 -18.60
N GLN A 57 6.70 -0.11 -18.07
CA GLN A 57 5.31 0.27 -17.81
C GLN A 57 5.20 1.48 -16.85
N LEU A 58 6.07 1.54 -15.85
CA LEU A 58 6.14 2.69 -14.94
C LEU A 58 6.59 3.95 -15.67
N LEU A 59 7.66 3.89 -16.47
CA LEU A 59 8.20 5.04 -17.21
C LEU A 59 7.26 5.55 -18.31
N ASP A 60 6.42 4.68 -18.87
CA ASP A 60 5.37 5.05 -19.83
C ASP A 60 4.20 5.80 -19.18
N SER A 61 4.10 5.79 -17.84
CA SER A 61 3.03 6.50 -17.12
C SER A 61 3.19 8.02 -17.23
N PRO A 62 2.11 8.77 -17.58
CA PRO A 62 2.14 10.23 -17.64
C PRO A 62 2.60 10.89 -16.34
N LYS A 63 2.37 10.24 -15.18
CA LYS A 63 2.72 10.77 -13.85
C LYS A 63 4.22 10.90 -13.62
N VAL A 64 5.05 10.10 -14.29
CA VAL A 64 6.51 10.10 -14.13
C VAL A 64 7.24 10.39 -15.45
N LYS A 65 6.52 10.96 -16.43
CA LYS A 65 7.05 11.30 -17.74
C LYS A 65 8.28 12.20 -17.60
N GLY A 66 9.35 11.84 -18.31
CA GLY A 66 10.61 12.58 -18.28
C GLY A 66 11.56 12.20 -17.14
N THR A 67 11.28 11.10 -16.43
CA THR A 67 12.23 10.50 -15.49
C THR A 67 13.56 10.19 -16.20
N LYS A 68 14.67 10.63 -15.60
CA LYS A 68 16.03 10.49 -16.16
C LYS A 68 16.94 9.60 -15.35
N ASN A 69 16.51 9.16 -14.17
CA ASN A 69 17.36 8.41 -13.24
C ASN A 69 16.60 7.18 -12.76
N ILE A 70 17.30 6.04 -12.72
CA ILE A 70 16.82 4.80 -12.10
C ILE A 70 17.73 4.50 -10.92
N LEU A 71 17.19 4.52 -9.71
CA LEU A 71 17.91 4.15 -8.49
C LEU A 71 17.59 2.70 -8.14
N MET A 72 18.59 1.81 -8.24
CA MET A 72 18.42 0.39 -7.94
C MET A 72 18.85 0.08 -6.50
N VAL A 73 17.89 -0.30 -5.65
CA VAL A 73 18.11 -0.64 -4.24
C VAL A 73 17.66 -2.08 -3.93
N GLY A 74 18.06 -2.62 -2.79
CA GLY A 74 17.82 -4.01 -2.40
C GLY A 74 18.91 -4.97 -2.87
N GLY A 75 18.98 -6.17 -2.28
CA GLY A 75 20.10 -7.10 -2.50
C GLY A 75 20.26 -7.53 -3.96
N PHE A 76 19.16 -7.73 -4.69
CA PHE A 76 19.25 -8.15 -6.10
C PHE A 76 19.79 -7.04 -7.02
N SER A 77 19.69 -5.77 -6.62
CA SER A 77 20.28 -4.64 -7.35
C SER A 77 21.81 -4.67 -7.35
N GLU A 78 22.44 -5.45 -6.47
CA GLU A 78 23.89 -5.69 -6.47
C GLU A 78 24.32 -6.68 -7.56
N SER A 79 23.38 -7.42 -8.17
CA SER A 79 23.67 -8.38 -9.24
C SER A 79 24.20 -7.69 -10.50
N PRO A 80 25.42 -8.03 -10.98
CA PRO A 80 25.94 -7.49 -12.23
C PRO A 80 25.06 -7.81 -13.44
N LEU A 81 24.38 -8.97 -13.42
CA LEU A 81 23.47 -9.38 -14.48
C LEU A 81 22.27 -8.44 -14.58
N LEU A 82 21.63 -8.14 -13.45
CA LEU A 82 20.47 -7.25 -13.43
C LEU A 82 20.88 -5.82 -13.79
N GLN A 83 21.98 -5.33 -13.22
CA GLN A 83 22.47 -3.99 -13.53
C GLN A 83 22.80 -3.81 -15.00
N ARG A 84 23.42 -4.82 -15.64
CA ARG A 84 23.70 -4.81 -17.08
C ARG A 84 22.41 -4.77 -17.88
N ALA A 85 21.46 -5.66 -17.57
CA ALA A 85 20.18 -5.75 -18.28
C ALA A 85 19.39 -4.44 -18.22
N ILE A 86 19.33 -3.79 -17.04
CA ILE A 86 18.65 -2.49 -16.87
C ILE A 86 19.37 -1.37 -17.63
N ARG A 87 20.71 -1.32 -17.59
CA ARG A 87 21.48 -0.30 -18.34
C ARG A 87 21.34 -0.45 -19.85
N GLU A 88 21.34 -1.67 -20.35
CA GLU A 88 21.19 -1.95 -21.79
C GLU A 88 19.77 -1.62 -22.28
N PHE A 89 18.75 -1.89 -21.46
CA PHE A 89 17.36 -1.66 -21.86
C PHE A 89 16.89 -0.22 -21.71
N PHE A 90 17.46 0.54 -20.76
CA PHE A 90 17.11 1.95 -20.51
C PHE A 90 18.33 2.88 -20.68
N PRO A 91 18.93 2.94 -21.88
CA PRO A 91 20.15 3.73 -22.14
C PRO A 91 19.94 5.24 -21.97
N GLU A 92 18.71 5.72 -22.07
CA GLU A 92 18.31 7.12 -21.85
C GLU A 92 18.29 7.52 -20.36
N CYS A 93 18.27 6.53 -19.46
CA CYS A 93 18.22 6.73 -18.02
C CYS A 93 19.61 6.54 -17.38
N ARG A 94 19.97 7.43 -16.45
CA ARG A 94 21.13 7.23 -15.59
C ARG A 94 20.80 6.20 -14.51
N VAL A 95 21.40 5.01 -14.62
CA VAL A 95 21.26 3.94 -13.62
C VAL A 95 22.25 4.14 -12.47
N ILE A 96 21.73 4.34 -11.26
CA ILE A 96 22.48 4.57 -10.03
C ILE A 96 22.28 3.35 -9.13
N VAL A 97 23.38 2.75 -8.68
CA VAL A 97 23.37 1.64 -7.72
C VAL A 97 24.17 2.10 -6.50
N PRO A 98 23.53 2.33 -5.33
CA PRO A 98 24.23 2.72 -4.12
C PRO A 98 25.23 1.65 -3.67
N GLN A 99 26.27 2.09 -2.98
CA GLN A 99 27.13 1.18 -2.22
C GLN A 99 26.29 0.51 -1.12
N GLU A 100 26.39 -0.81 -1.00
CA GLU A 100 25.53 -1.62 -0.11
C GLU A 100 24.05 -1.43 -0.43
N ALA A 101 23.66 -1.60 -1.70
CA ALA A 101 22.27 -1.46 -2.14
C ALA A 101 21.32 -2.34 -1.33
N GLY A 102 21.77 -3.51 -0.85
CA GLY A 102 21.04 -4.38 0.06
C GLY A 102 20.68 -3.75 1.41
N LEU A 103 21.49 -2.82 1.92
CA LEU A 103 21.26 -2.10 3.18
C LEU A 103 20.63 -0.71 2.99
N CYS A 104 20.50 -0.24 1.76
CA CYS A 104 20.07 1.12 1.46
C CYS A 104 18.69 1.45 2.05
N VAL A 105 17.73 0.52 2.00
CA VAL A 105 16.38 0.71 2.56
C VAL A 105 16.43 0.86 4.08
N LEU A 106 17.19 0.00 4.77
CA LEU A 106 17.37 0.06 6.22
C LEU A 106 18.05 1.37 6.64
N LYS A 107 19.14 1.75 5.96
CA LYS A 107 19.85 3.02 6.21
C LYS A 107 18.90 4.21 6.04
N GLY A 108 18.08 4.20 4.98
CA GLY A 108 17.04 5.19 4.76
C GLY A 108 16.00 5.25 5.88
N ALA A 109 15.54 4.09 6.37
CA ALA A 109 14.60 4.00 7.49
C ALA A 109 15.20 4.54 8.80
N VAL A 110 16.47 4.26 9.09
CA VAL A 110 17.17 4.82 10.26
C VAL A 110 17.25 6.34 10.14
N ILE A 111 17.68 6.86 8.99
CA ILE A 111 17.72 8.31 8.74
C ILE A 111 16.33 8.94 8.91
N PHE A 112 15.29 8.29 8.39
CA PHE A 112 13.91 8.72 8.56
C PHE A 112 13.52 8.78 10.05
N GLY A 113 13.82 7.76 10.85
CA GLY A 113 13.55 7.79 12.29
C GLY A 113 14.25 8.96 13.03
N TYR A 114 15.45 9.34 12.61
CA TYR A 114 16.14 10.52 13.16
C TYR A 114 15.61 11.86 12.63
N ARG A 115 15.11 11.90 11.39
CA ARG A 115 14.67 13.12 10.69
C ARG A 115 13.38 12.87 9.92
N PRO A 116 12.26 12.66 10.61
CA PRO A 116 11.08 12.15 9.94
C PRO A 116 10.36 13.21 9.10
N LYS A 117 10.58 14.49 9.42
CA LYS A 117 10.16 15.67 8.62
C LYS A 117 10.85 15.78 7.24
N THR A 118 11.76 14.87 6.88
CA THR A 118 12.40 14.84 5.55
C THR A 118 11.41 14.45 4.45
N ILE A 119 10.38 13.64 4.78
CA ILE A 119 9.31 13.33 3.84
C ILE A 119 8.30 14.47 3.90
N VAL A 120 7.95 15.04 2.75
CA VAL A 120 7.03 16.19 2.66
C VAL A 120 5.62 15.82 2.16
N GLY A 121 5.48 14.63 1.60
CA GLY A 121 4.20 14.12 1.14
C GLY A 121 4.28 12.68 0.64
N ARG A 122 3.11 12.11 0.36
CA ARG A 122 2.92 10.71 -0.05
C ARG A 122 1.74 10.60 -0.99
N VAL A 123 1.65 9.49 -1.71
CA VAL A 123 0.47 9.18 -2.53
C VAL A 123 -0.45 8.24 -1.74
N ALA A 124 -1.74 8.57 -1.66
CA ALA A 124 -2.74 7.74 -1.02
C ALA A 124 -2.83 6.37 -1.71
N LYS A 125 -2.63 5.28 -0.96
CA LYS A 125 -2.71 3.91 -1.50
C LYS A 125 -4.14 3.39 -1.63
N CYS A 126 -5.05 3.98 -0.86
CA CYS A 126 -6.47 3.65 -0.82
C CYS A 126 -7.29 4.93 -0.84
N THR A 127 -8.57 4.80 -1.14
CA THR A 127 -9.57 5.82 -0.85
C THR A 127 -9.95 5.72 0.62
N TYR A 128 -9.98 6.85 1.34
CA TYR A 128 -10.34 6.89 2.76
C TYR A 128 -11.61 7.72 2.96
N GLY A 129 -12.44 7.28 3.90
CA GLY A 129 -13.69 7.95 4.19
C GLY A 129 -14.33 7.49 5.49
N ILE A 130 -15.52 8.02 5.73
CA ILE A 130 -16.33 7.70 6.90
C ILE A 130 -17.61 7.01 6.43
N SER A 131 -17.98 5.91 7.10
CA SER A 131 -19.31 5.32 6.93
C SER A 131 -20.35 6.24 7.54
N THR A 132 -21.34 6.64 6.75
CA THR A 132 -22.31 7.65 7.16
C THR A 132 -23.73 7.33 6.72
N THR A 133 -24.66 8.02 7.37
CA THR A 133 -26.07 8.01 7.02
C THR A 133 -26.45 9.37 6.41
N ARG A 134 -27.14 9.36 5.27
CA ARG A 134 -27.65 10.58 4.61
C ARG A 134 -29.12 10.42 4.22
N PRO A 135 -29.85 11.49 3.85
CA PRO A 135 -31.19 11.36 3.28
C PRO A 135 -31.22 10.36 2.13
N PHE A 136 -32.22 9.48 2.11
CA PHE A 136 -32.37 8.52 1.03
C PHE A 136 -32.71 9.24 -0.28
N LYS A 137 -32.15 8.76 -1.39
CA LYS A 137 -32.40 9.30 -2.73
C LYS A 137 -32.99 8.19 -3.58
N HIS A 138 -34.30 8.25 -3.84
CA HIS A 138 -34.95 7.31 -4.74
C HIS A 138 -34.31 7.35 -6.14
N GLY A 139 -34.17 6.18 -6.76
CA GLY A 139 -33.51 6.01 -8.06
C GLY A 139 -31.99 6.06 -8.02
N LYS A 140 -31.37 6.50 -6.91
CA LYS A 140 -29.91 6.43 -6.71
C LYS A 140 -29.52 5.37 -5.68
N HIS A 141 -30.16 5.38 -4.52
CA HIS A 141 -29.74 4.53 -3.41
C HIS A 141 -30.41 3.14 -3.46
N LYS A 142 -29.66 2.13 -3.01
CA LYS A 142 -30.08 0.74 -2.85
C LYS A 142 -31.21 0.65 -1.85
N LYS A 143 -32.34 0.05 -2.24
CA LYS A 143 -33.57 0.01 -1.41
C LYS A 143 -33.35 -0.76 -0.11
N GLU A 144 -32.48 -1.76 -0.12
CA GLU A 144 -32.04 -2.53 1.04
C GLU A 144 -31.28 -1.70 2.10
N LYS A 145 -30.79 -0.51 1.74
CA LYS A 145 -30.13 0.44 2.66
C LYS A 145 -31.08 1.50 3.21
N LEU A 146 -32.33 1.53 2.76
CA LEU A 146 -33.36 2.47 3.21
C LEU A 146 -33.82 2.13 4.64
N PHE A 147 -33.90 3.13 5.50
CA PHE A 147 -34.54 3.03 6.80
C PHE A 147 -35.16 4.37 7.24
N MET A 148 -36.04 4.32 8.23
CA MET A 148 -36.76 5.50 8.73
C MET A 148 -36.20 5.98 10.06
N VAL A 149 -36.00 7.30 10.16
CA VAL A 149 -35.60 7.99 11.39
C VAL A 149 -36.48 9.22 11.55
N ASP A 150 -37.22 9.31 12.64
CA ASP A 150 -38.13 10.43 12.94
C ASP A 150 -39.06 10.79 11.77
N GLY A 151 -39.60 9.76 11.09
CA GLY A 151 -40.48 9.91 9.93
C GLY A 151 -39.78 10.35 8.63
N LYS A 152 -38.45 10.36 8.58
CA LYS A 152 -37.67 10.71 7.39
C LYS A 152 -36.89 9.51 6.86
N GLU A 153 -36.88 9.35 5.54
CA GLU A 153 -36.11 8.32 4.87
C GLU A 153 -34.60 8.63 4.89
N LYS A 154 -33.82 7.63 5.30
CA LYS A 154 -32.37 7.66 5.41
C LYS A 154 -31.76 6.47 4.69
N CYS A 155 -30.52 6.63 4.23
CA CYS A 155 -29.72 5.58 3.61
C CYS A 155 -28.53 5.28 4.51
N ASN A 156 -28.37 4.02 4.88
CA ASN A 156 -27.24 3.57 5.69
C ASN A 156 -26.03 3.17 4.84
N ASP A 157 -24.87 3.05 5.49
CA ASP A 157 -23.62 2.52 4.93
C ASP A 157 -23.10 3.28 3.70
N LEU A 158 -23.41 4.57 3.57
CA LEU A 158 -22.87 5.39 2.49
C LEU A 158 -21.40 5.72 2.78
N PHE A 159 -20.58 5.68 1.73
CA PHE A 159 -19.18 6.06 1.83
C PHE A 159 -19.03 7.58 1.69
N SER A 160 -18.71 8.27 2.79
CA SER A 160 -18.35 9.68 2.76
C SER A 160 -16.86 9.82 2.46
N LYS A 161 -16.51 9.99 1.18
CA LYS A 161 -15.12 10.10 0.74
C LYS A 161 -14.44 11.36 1.29
N HIS A 162 -13.21 11.19 1.78
CA HIS A 162 -12.34 12.22 2.32
C HIS A 162 -11.07 12.36 1.48
N VAL A 163 -10.44 11.24 1.13
CA VAL A 163 -9.23 11.15 0.29
C VAL A 163 -9.44 10.09 -0.77
N THR A 164 -9.01 10.34 -2.00
CA THR A 164 -9.11 9.39 -3.11
C THR A 164 -7.79 8.64 -3.29
N LEU A 165 -7.87 7.36 -3.66
CA LEU A 165 -6.70 6.60 -4.10
C LEU A 165 -5.93 7.39 -5.17
N GLY A 166 -4.61 7.54 -4.95
CA GLY A 166 -3.73 8.26 -5.86
C GLY A 166 -3.58 9.76 -5.59
N ASP A 167 -4.29 10.33 -4.61
CA ASP A 167 -4.12 11.72 -4.21
C ASP A 167 -2.74 11.97 -3.59
N GLU A 168 -2.15 13.11 -3.88
CA GLU A 168 -0.93 13.59 -3.22
C GLU A 168 -1.29 14.22 -1.88
N LEU A 169 -0.79 13.62 -0.80
CA LEU A 169 -1.04 14.00 0.58
C LEU A 169 0.18 14.72 1.12
N LYS A 170 -0.04 15.86 1.78
CA LYS A 170 1.01 16.58 2.50
C LYS A 170 1.11 16.07 3.93
N ASN A 171 2.33 15.89 4.43
CA ASN A 171 2.52 15.36 5.78
C ASN A 171 2.01 16.35 6.83
N ASP A 172 1.26 15.83 7.81
CA ASP A 172 0.71 16.56 8.96
C ASP A 172 -0.27 17.71 8.63
N ASP A 173 -0.62 17.88 7.37
CA ASP A 173 -1.66 18.82 6.93
C ASP A 173 -3.04 18.14 6.94
N ILE A 174 -4.08 18.95 7.20
CA ILE A 174 -5.47 18.52 7.03
C ILE A 174 -5.75 18.31 5.54
N GLN A 175 -5.91 17.05 5.13
CA GLN A 175 -6.17 16.70 3.73
C GLN A 175 -7.63 16.89 3.35
N SER A 176 -8.53 16.71 4.31
CA SER A 176 -9.97 16.84 4.07
C SER A 176 -10.73 17.15 5.35
N GLN A 177 -11.86 17.83 5.18
CA GLN A 177 -12.82 18.11 6.24
C GLN A 177 -14.24 17.83 5.74
N SER A 178 -15.05 17.18 6.58
CA SER A 178 -16.48 16.98 6.32
C SER A 178 -17.28 17.10 7.61
N ASP A 179 -18.52 17.54 7.47
CA ASP A 179 -19.43 17.70 8.59
C ASP A 179 -20.35 16.48 8.76
N TYR A 180 -20.52 16.05 10.00
CA TYR A 180 -21.39 14.95 10.39
C TYR A 180 -22.35 15.38 11.49
N PHE A 181 -23.59 14.92 11.39
CA PHE A 181 -24.65 15.34 12.29
C PHE A 181 -25.24 14.13 13.02
N PRO A 182 -25.72 14.32 14.26
CA PRO A 182 -26.44 13.27 14.96
C PRO A 182 -27.66 12.80 14.15
N LEU A 183 -28.00 11.53 14.31
CA LEU A 183 -29.15 10.94 13.64
C LEU A 183 -30.45 11.29 14.38
N TYR A 184 -30.38 11.38 15.71
CA TYR A 184 -31.51 11.69 16.60
C TYR A 184 -31.25 12.98 17.39
N LYS A 185 -32.32 13.70 17.74
CA LYS A 185 -32.22 14.98 18.47
C LYS A 185 -31.53 14.87 19.83
N ASN A 186 -31.75 13.79 20.56
CA ASN A 186 -31.25 13.60 21.94
C ASN A 186 -29.99 12.73 21.99
N GLN A 187 -29.30 12.57 20.87
CA GLN A 187 -28.12 11.72 20.76
C GLN A 187 -26.95 12.36 21.52
N THR A 188 -26.37 11.64 22.48
CA THR A 188 -25.31 12.14 23.37
C THR A 188 -23.90 11.90 22.86
N SER A 189 -23.73 11.09 21.82
CA SER A 189 -22.43 10.84 21.19
C SER A 189 -22.58 10.50 19.71
N ILE A 190 -21.54 10.73 18.92
CA ILE A 190 -21.46 10.33 17.51
C ILE A 190 -20.31 9.34 17.31
N CYS A 191 -20.58 8.30 16.52
CA CYS A 191 -19.60 7.31 16.09
C CYS A 191 -19.30 7.54 14.60
N LEU A 192 -18.03 7.65 14.26
CA LEU A 192 -17.51 7.84 12.91
C LEU A 192 -16.67 6.60 12.55
N PRO A 193 -17.25 5.57 11.92
CA PRO A 193 -16.48 4.43 11.42
C PRO A 193 -15.57 4.87 10.28
N VAL A 194 -14.28 4.56 10.40
CA VAL A 194 -13.26 4.93 9.42
C VAL A 194 -13.03 3.76 8.48
N ILE A 195 -13.17 4.01 7.17
CA ILE A 195 -13.17 3.00 6.12
C ILE A 195 -12.08 3.32 5.09
N SER A 196 -11.36 2.31 4.63
CA SER A 196 -10.51 2.35 3.44
C SER A 196 -11.16 1.58 2.30
N SER A 197 -10.88 1.94 1.05
CA SER A 197 -11.28 1.21 -0.16
C SER A 197 -10.15 1.12 -1.17
N SER A 198 -10.03 -0.03 -1.85
CA SER A 198 -9.15 -0.19 -3.02
C SER A 198 -9.71 0.48 -4.28
N GLU A 199 -10.99 0.87 -4.28
CA GLU A 199 -11.63 1.58 -5.40
C GLU A 199 -11.57 3.10 -5.21
N PRO A 200 -11.48 3.90 -6.28
CA PRO A 200 -11.40 5.36 -6.20
C PRO A 200 -12.71 6.02 -5.72
N ASP A 201 -13.86 5.45 -6.08
CA ASP A 201 -15.19 6.04 -5.88
C ASP A 201 -16.21 5.02 -5.36
N PRO A 202 -16.01 4.44 -4.16
CA PRO A 202 -17.02 3.60 -3.52
C PRO A 202 -18.27 4.43 -3.18
N GLU A 203 -19.45 3.89 -3.43
CA GLU A 203 -20.71 4.53 -3.02
C GLU A 203 -21.14 4.03 -1.64
N TYR A 204 -20.88 2.75 -1.32
CA TYR A 204 -21.20 2.14 -0.02
C TYR A 204 -19.97 1.54 0.67
N THR A 205 -20.03 1.45 2.00
CA THR A 205 -18.92 0.96 2.82
C THR A 205 -18.84 -0.56 2.93
N ASP A 206 -19.79 -1.27 2.35
CA ASP A 206 -19.83 -2.74 2.24
C ASP A 206 -19.54 -3.24 0.81
N GLU A 207 -19.11 -2.34 -0.08
CA GLU A 207 -18.66 -2.72 -1.42
C GLU A 207 -17.33 -3.45 -1.39
N TYR A 208 -17.05 -4.19 -2.46
CA TYR A 208 -15.77 -4.88 -2.65
C TYR A 208 -14.60 -3.90 -2.46
N GLY A 209 -13.57 -4.35 -1.75
CA GLY A 209 -12.39 -3.54 -1.45
C GLY A 209 -12.54 -2.62 -0.23
N CYS A 210 -13.75 -2.44 0.32
CA CYS A 210 -13.96 -1.65 1.52
C CYS A 210 -13.57 -2.42 2.80
N ASN A 211 -12.75 -1.80 3.65
CA ASN A 211 -12.28 -2.35 4.90
C ASN A 211 -12.45 -1.35 6.03
N LYS A 212 -12.96 -1.81 7.18
CA LYS A 212 -13.08 -0.98 8.38
C LYS A 212 -11.75 -0.93 9.12
N LEU A 213 -11.15 0.26 9.18
CA LEU A 213 -9.93 0.51 9.94
C LEU A 213 -10.21 0.65 11.43
N GLY A 214 -11.39 1.17 11.77
CA GLY A 214 -11.88 1.27 13.14
C GLY A 214 -12.96 2.33 13.27
N LYS A 215 -12.97 3.07 14.36
CA LYS A 215 -13.98 4.12 14.63
C LYS A 215 -13.45 5.19 15.56
N LEU A 216 -13.94 6.42 15.38
CA LEU A 216 -13.80 7.52 16.31
C LEU A 216 -15.15 7.78 16.99
N ASN A 217 -15.18 7.84 18.32
CA ASN A 217 -16.38 8.25 19.05
C ASN A 217 -16.12 9.61 19.70
N LEU A 218 -17.08 10.52 19.59
CA LEU A 218 -17.10 11.79 20.32
C LEU A 218 -18.38 11.87 21.13
N THR A 219 -18.25 12.12 22.43
CA THR A 219 -19.39 12.40 23.32
C THR A 219 -19.61 13.91 23.33
N PHE A 220 -20.84 14.34 23.06
CA PHE A 220 -21.19 15.76 23.07
C PHE A 220 -21.12 16.31 24.49
N THR A 221 -20.50 17.48 24.65
CA THR A 221 -20.38 18.13 25.96
C THR A 221 -21.71 18.67 26.45
N ASN A 222 -22.59 19.07 25.53
CA ASN A 222 -23.97 19.40 25.82
C ASN A 222 -24.89 18.76 24.77
N PRO A 223 -25.70 17.73 25.12
CA PRO A 223 -26.59 17.06 24.17
C PRO A 223 -27.54 18.00 23.42
N ASP A 224 -28.01 19.08 24.05
CA ASP A 224 -28.91 20.06 23.43
C ASP A 224 -28.23 20.82 22.27
N LYS A 225 -26.90 20.97 22.34
CA LYS A 225 -26.07 21.61 21.31
C LYS A 225 -25.48 20.63 20.30
N GLY A 226 -25.63 19.32 20.52
CA GLY A 226 -25.12 18.28 19.61
C GLY A 226 -25.70 18.38 18.20
N SER A 227 -26.86 19.04 18.03
CA SER A 227 -27.50 19.28 16.72
C SER A 227 -26.64 20.08 15.73
N GLU A 228 -25.68 20.88 16.20
CA GLU A 228 -24.74 21.59 15.32
C GLU A 228 -23.77 20.63 14.60
N GLY A 229 -23.61 19.41 15.13
CA GLY A 229 -22.78 18.37 14.55
C GLY A 229 -21.29 18.50 14.88
N VAL A 230 -20.51 17.66 14.21
CA VAL A 230 -19.05 17.59 14.34
C VAL A 230 -18.39 17.85 12.99
N LYS A 231 -17.26 18.53 13.02
CA LYS A 231 -16.33 18.61 11.89
C LYS A 231 -15.32 17.48 12.03
N CYS A 232 -15.29 16.57 11.07
CA CYS A 232 -14.30 15.51 11.00
C CYS A 232 -13.18 15.92 10.04
N SER A 233 -11.93 15.81 10.47
CA SER A 233 -10.73 16.07 9.69
C SER A 233 -9.88 14.81 9.58
N MET A 234 -9.38 14.50 8.38
CA MET A 234 -8.38 13.46 8.18
C MET A 234 -7.01 14.10 7.91
N ILE A 235 -6.03 13.71 8.71
CA ILE A 235 -4.63 14.15 8.62
C ILE A 235 -3.79 12.90 8.39
N PHE A 236 -2.96 12.94 7.36
CA PHE A 236 -2.05 11.85 7.05
C PHE A 236 -0.67 12.27 7.56
N GLY A 237 -0.29 11.65 8.67
CA GLY A 237 1.02 11.86 9.28
C GLY A 237 2.05 10.90 8.71
N GLU A 238 3.18 10.81 9.41
CA GLU A 238 4.32 9.98 9.06
C GLU A 238 3.95 8.52 8.78
N THR A 239 3.48 7.76 9.77
CA THR A 239 3.09 6.35 9.58
C THR A 239 1.64 6.09 9.94
N GLU A 240 0.88 7.15 10.21
CA GLU A 240 -0.48 7.05 10.75
C GLU A 240 -1.49 7.94 10.02
N LEU A 241 -2.71 7.44 9.89
CA LEU A 241 -3.91 8.23 9.65
C LEU A 241 -4.42 8.74 10.99
N ARG A 242 -4.51 10.04 11.15
CA ARG A 242 -5.17 10.70 12.27
C ARG A 242 -6.54 11.20 11.83
N VAL A 243 -7.55 10.84 12.60
CA VAL A 243 -8.93 11.32 12.40
C VAL A 243 -9.31 12.13 13.62
N ILE A 244 -9.68 13.40 13.42
CA ILE A 244 -10.07 14.32 14.48
C ILE A 244 -11.53 14.71 14.27
N ALA A 245 -12.36 14.51 15.27
CA ALA A 245 -13.71 15.04 15.33
C ALA A 245 -13.74 16.23 16.29
N GLU A 246 -14.27 17.36 15.85
CA GLU A 246 -14.44 18.58 16.63
C GLU A 246 -15.92 18.92 16.71
N GLU A 247 -16.48 18.93 17.92
CA GLU A 247 -17.83 19.43 18.20
C GLU A 247 -17.91 20.91 17.84
N LYS A 248 -18.76 21.28 16.87
CA LYS A 248 -18.79 22.65 16.35
C LYS A 248 -19.25 23.68 17.39
N ALA A 249 -20.16 23.30 18.26
CA ALA A 249 -20.75 24.18 19.25
C ALA A 249 -19.78 24.59 20.38
N THR A 250 -18.79 23.73 20.69
CA THR A 250 -17.94 23.87 21.88
C THR A 250 -16.45 23.82 21.59
N GLY A 251 -16.06 23.32 20.40
CA GLY A 251 -14.68 23.03 20.04
C GLY A 251 -14.11 21.78 20.73
N HIS A 252 -14.92 21.00 21.45
CA HIS A 252 -14.47 19.76 22.08
C HIS A 252 -13.98 18.75 21.02
N LYS A 253 -12.83 18.13 21.25
CA LYS A 253 -12.17 17.25 20.28
C LYS A 253 -12.03 15.83 20.79
N ALA A 254 -12.21 14.89 19.87
CA ALA A 254 -11.79 13.50 20.01
C ALA A 254 -10.88 13.15 18.83
N GLU A 255 -9.89 12.28 19.07
CA GLU A 255 -8.93 11.84 18.07
C GLU A 255 -8.82 10.31 18.07
N ALA A 256 -8.67 9.73 16.88
CA ALA A 256 -8.29 8.34 16.69
C ALA A 256 -7.11 8.25 15.71
N LYS A 257 -6.21 7.30 15.94
CA LYS A 257 -5.01 7.05 15.14
C LYS A 257 -5.06 5.63 14.57
N PHE A 258 -4.72 5.49 13.30
CA PHE A 258 -4.70 4.22 12.58
C PHE A 258 -3.35 4.06 11.91
N ASP A 259 -2.61 3.00 12.26
CA ASP A 259 -1.30 2.72 11.68
C ASP A 259 -1.44 2.11 10.27
N PHE A 260 -0.64 2.60 9.32
CA PHE A 260 -0.57 2.01 7.98
C PHE A 260 0.30 0.76 7.90
N LEU A 261 1.06 0.44 8.95
CA LEU A 261 1.99 -0.70 8.99
C LEU A 261 1.35 -2.00 9.48
N SER A 262 0.14 -1.94 10.04
CA SER A 262 -0.59 -3.10 10.57
C SER A 262 -1.69 -3.64 9.65
N ALA A 263 -1.78 -3.14 8.42
CA ALA A 263 -2.79 -3.51 7.42
C ALA A 263 -2.18 -4.29 6.24
#